data_AF-A0A8J4Y6T5-F1
#
_entry.id   AF-A0A8J4Y6T5-F1
#
_cell.length_a   1.000
_cell.length_b   1.000
_cell.length_c   1.000
_cell.angle_alpha   90.00
_cell.angle_beta   90.00
_cell.angle_gamma   90.00
#
_symmetry.space_group_name_H-M   'P 1'
#
loop_
_entity.id
_entity.type
_entity.pdbx_description
1 polymer ?
#
loop_
_entity_poly.entity_id
_entity_poly.type
_entity_poly.pdbx_seq_one_letter_code
_entity_poly.pdbx_strand_id
1 'polypeptide(L)'
;MSRAVREAFVRLYDAGLVYRKEALINWCCSLQSAISDIEVDHLHLTGPTEVRCPGSAKVFRRARLSWRRCLPWGCTGGCRAHPMMVPRCSRITMSFSPSPDPSGEDLFINCKELAREASEAVHSGRLALVPAHHRKAWHGWLDNITDWCVSRQLWWGHRIPVYRVTALDQREVWVAAHSLEEARRKAEEREGIPVASITSVAQEQDVLDTWFSSALFPFAALGWPGTQGQHATLTSRASTPPPCWRRVMTSCSSGWQEG
;
A
#
# COMPACT_ATOMS: atom_id res chain seq x y z
N MET A 1 -2.25 18.21 -6.40
CA MET A 1 -1.78 16.85 -6.08
C MET A 1 -2.72 16.11 -5.11
N SER A 2 -3.03 16.63 -3.92
CA SER A 2 -3.87 15.92 -2.91
C SER A 2 -5.27 15.50 -3.39
N ARG A 3 -5.89 16.24 -4.32
CA ARG A 3 -7.17 15.85 -4.92
C ARG A 3 -7.03 14.60 -5.80
N ALA A 4 -5.99 14.53 -6.63
CA ALA A 4 -5.72 13.39 -7.49
C ALA A 4 -5.45 12.11 -6.71
N VAL A 5 -4.71 12.23 -5.60
CA VAL A 5 -4.44 11.10 -4.70
C VAL A 5 -5.74 10.54 -4.11
N ARG A 6 -6.62 11.42 -3.59
CA ARG A 6 -7.91 10.99 -3.04
C ARG A 6 -8.81 10.36 -4.10
N GLU A 7 -8.88 10.95 -5.28
CA GLU A 7 -9.64 10.40 -6.42
C GLU A 7 -9.15 9.04 -6.86
N ALA A 8 -7.83 8.90 -7.06
CA ALA A 8 -7.25 7.62 -7.45
C ALA A 8 -7.57 6.54 -6.41
N PHE A 9 -7.43 6.87 -5.12
CA PHE A 9 -7.74 5.93 -4.06
C PHE A 9 -9.21 5.50 -4.06
N VAL A 10 -10.15 6.46 -4.11
CA VAL A 10 -11.59 6.15 -4.12
C VAL A 10 -11.94 5.27 -5.31
N ARG A 11 -11.41 5.55 -6.52
CA ARG A 11 -11.64 4.72 -7.71
C ARG A 11 -11.08 3.31 -7.57
N LEU A 12 -9.87 3.16 -7.03
CA LEU A 12 -9.26 1.84 -6.80
C LEU A 12 -10.04 1.03 -5.76
N TYR A 13 -10.56 1.70 -4.74
CA TYR A 13 -11.42 1.08 -3.74
C TYR A 13 -12.76 0.65 -4.32
N ASP A 14 -13.40 1.52 -5.12
CA ASP A 14 -14.66 1.22 -5.80
C ASP A 14 -14.52 0.09 -6.83
N ALA A 15 -13.33 -0.07 -7.42
CA ALA A 15 -12.99 -1.19 -8.31
C ALA A 15 -12.68 -2.51 -7.59
N GLY A 16 -12.63 -2.53 -6.25
CA GLY A 16 -12.26 -3.71 -5.47
C GLY A 16 -10.78 -4.07 -5.50
N LEU A 17 -9.91 -3.16 -5.98
CA LEU A 17 -8.46 -3.36 -6.01
C LEU A 17 -7.80 -3.03 -4.66
N VAL A 18 -8.44 -2.18 -3.85
CA VAL A 18 -8.02 -1.88 -2.48
C VAL A 18 -8.88 -2.70 -1.54
N TYR A 19 -8.24 -3.43 -0.64
CA TYR A 19 -8.93 -4.23 0.37
C TYR A 19 -8.19 -4.15 1.71
N ARG A 20 -8.91 -4.51 2.77
CA ARG A 20 -8.34 -4.62 4.12
C ARG A 20 -7.98 -6.06 4.42
N LYS A 21 -6.86 -6.26 5.12
CA LYS A 21 -6.39 -7.59 5.49
C LYS A 21 -5.49 -7.54 6.72
N GLU A 22 -5.71 -8.45 7.65
CA GLU A 22 -4.73 -8.79 8.66
C GLU A 22 -3.59 -9.60 8.03
N ALA A 23 -2.41 -9.00 7.91
CA ALA A 23 -1.23 -9.65 7.36
C ALA A 23 0.01 -9.31 8.18
N LEU A 24 1.03 -10.17 8.06
CA LEU A 24 2.35 -9.88 8.59
C LEU A 24 2.97 -8.76 7.75
N ILE A 25 3.20 -7.62 8.40
CA ILE A 25 3.85 -6.45 7.81
C ILE A 25 5.26 -6.27 8.38
N ASN A 26 6.11 -5.58 7.62
CA ASN A 26 7.39 -5.15 8.12
C ASN A 26 7.16 -3.93 9.03
N TRP A 27 7.29 -4.10 10.35
CA TRP A 27 7.03 -3.03 11.31
C TRP A 27 8.31 -2.37 11.81
N CYS A 28 8.52 -1.09 11.45
CA CYS A 28 9.66 -0.35 11.96
C CYS A 28 9.37 0.20 13.36
N CYS A 29 10.00 -0.37 14.40
CA CYS A 29 9.83 0.08 15.78
C CYS A 29 10.25 1.55 16.02
N SER A 30 11.21 2.06 15.24
CA SER A 30 11.72 3.42 15.38
C SER A 30 10.77 4.46 14.80
N LEU A 31 10.19 4.14 13.64
CA LEU A 31 9.20 4.99 12.98
C LEU A 31 7.79 4.77 13.54
N GLN A 32 7.59 3.68 14.28
CA GLN A 32 6.29 3.19 14.75
C GLN A 32 5.29 3.08 13.58
N SER A 33 5.75 2.52 12.47
CA SER A 33 4.95 2.45 11.24
C SER A 33 5.34 1.24 10.38
N ALA A 34 4.35 0.74 9.63
CA ALA A 34 4.53 -0.21 8.55
C ALA A 34 5.45 0.34 7.45
N ILE A 35 6.32 -0.52 6.92
CA ILE A 35 7.17 -0.20 5.76
C ILE A 35 6.98 -1.25 4.67
N SER A 36 7.05 -0.83 3.39
CA SER A 36 6.97 -1.75 2.26
C SER A 36 8.26 -2.55 2.07
N ASP A 37 8.18 -3.70 1.39
CA ASP A 37 9.34 -4.57 1.11
C ASP A 37 10.50 -3.85 0.41
N ILE A 38 10.22 -2.89 -0.48
CA ILE A 38 11.26 -2.10 -1.17
C ILE A 38 12.01 -1.13 -0.22
N GLU A 39 11.46 -0.85 0.95
CA GLU A 39 12.10 -0.02 1.98
C GLU A 39 12.93 -0.84 2.96
N VAL A 40 13.09 -2.14 2.70
CA VAL A 40 13.87 -3.07 3.51
C VAL A 40 15.23 -3.32 2.87
N ASP A 41 16.27 -2.84 3.53
CA ASP A 41 17.66 -3.20 3.23
C ASP A 41 18.03 -4.49 3.95
N HIS A 42 18.88 -5.31 3.33
CA HIS A 42 19.37 -6.54 3.94
C HIS A 42 20.85 -6.39 4.30
N LEU A 43 21.15 -6.37 5.60
CA LEU A 43 22.52 -6.34 6.10
C LEU A 43 23.05 -7.77 6.20
N HIS A 44 24.08 -8.07 5.42
CA HIS A 44 24.81 -9.34 5.51
C HIS A 44 25.81 -9.28 6.67
N LEU A 45 25.61 -10.13 7.65
CA LEU A 45 26.49 -10.27 8.80
C LEU A 45 27.28 -11.57 8.67
N THR A 46 28.61 -11.48 8.61
CA THR A 46 29.50 -12.65 8.52
C THR A 46 29.69 -13.35 9.87
N GLY A 47 29.31 -12.69 10.97
CA GLY A 47 29.50 -13.22 12.31
C GLY A 47 28.66 -12.52 13.38
N PRO A 48 28.91 -12.85 14.66
CA PRO A 48 28.26 -12.23 15.81
C PRO A 48 28.35 -10.71 15.83
N THR A 49 27.22 -10.03 15.61
CA THR A 49 27.16 -8.56 15.67
C THR A 49 26.14 -8.12 16.70
N GLU A 50 26.53 -7.17 17.55
CA GLU A 50 25.62 -6.49 18.46
C GLU A 50 24.80 -5.46 17.69
N VAL A 51 23.48 -5.64 17.69
CA VAL A 51 22.56 -4.69 17.09
C VAL A 51 21.73 -4.06 18.21
N ARG A 52 21.75 -2.74 18.29
CA ARG A 52 20.95 -1.97 19.23
C ARG A 52 19.59 -1.65 18.60
N CYS A 53 18.50 -1.96 19.29
CA CYS A 53 17.14 -1.55 18.90
C CYS A 53 16.72 -0.35 19.77
N PRO A 54 16.11 0.74 19.24
CA PRO A 54 15.76 1.91 20.04
C PRO A 54 14.49 1.64 20.83
N GLY A 55 14.30 2.40 21.89
CA GLY A 55 13.16 2.24 22.79
C GLY A 55 13.27 1.02 23.71
N SER A 56 14.17 0.07 23.41
CA SER A 56 14.58 -0.97 24.34
C SER A 56 15.99 -0.71 24.87
N ALA A 57 16.16 -0.69 26.20
CA ALA A 57 17.48 -0.67 26.85
C ALA A 57 18.32 -1.94 26.57
N LYS A 58 17.73 -2.91 25.86
CA LYS A 58 18.31 -4.22 25.57
C LYS A 58 19.14 -4.13 24.29
N VAL A 59 20.45 -4.32 24.43
CA VAL A 59 21.34 -4.61 23.30
C VAL A 59 21.06 -6.05 22.87
N PHE A 60 20.58 -6.24 21.64
CA PHE A 60 20.46 -7.58 21.09
C PHE A 60 21.80 -7.99 20.51
N ARG A 61 22.57 -8.79 21.28
CA ARG A 61 23.55 -9.69 20.67
C ARG A 61 22.77 -10.70 19.84
N ARG A 62 22.63 -10.49 18.53
CA ARG A 62 22.18 -11.56 17.62
C ARG A 62 23.37 -12.47 17.30
N ALA A 63 23.81 -13.13 18.36
CA ALA A 63 24.69 -14.30 18.37
C ALA A 63 24.75 -14.83 19.81
N ARG A 64 23.61 -15.31 20.27
CA ARG A 64 23.54 -16.49 21.11
C ARG A 64 22.18 -17.11 20.84
N LEU A 65 22.12 -18.06 19.90
CA LEU A 65 21.41 -19.28 20.25
C LEU A 65 22.00 -19.67 21.60
N SER A 66 21.23 -19.42 22.65
CA SER A 66 21.68 -19.50 24.02
C SER A 66 22.23 -20.91 24.26
N TRP A 67 23.55 -21.01 24.34
CA TRP A 67 24.28 -22.20 24.76
C TRP A 67 23.71 -22.79 26.07
N ARG A 68 23.03 -21.95 26.89
CA ARG A 68 22.39 -22.37 28.15
C ARG A 68 21.17 -23.28 27.97
N ARG A 69 20.55 -23.35 26.77
CA ARG A 69 19.35 -24.18 26.52
C ARG A 69 19.63 -25.49 25.76
N CYS A 70 20.84 -25.68 25.23
CA CYS A 70 21.23 -26.90 24.49
C CYS A 70 22.01 -27.92 25.32
N LEU A 71 22.47 -27.55 26.53
CA LEU A 71 23.15 -28.47 27.45
C LEU A 71 22.34 -29.73 27.83
N PRO A 72 20.98 -29.71 27.92
CA PRO A 72 20.22 -30.93 28.17
C PRO A 72 20.13 -31.91 26.98
N TRP A 73 20.50 -31.48 25.77
CA TRP A 73 20.24 -32.22 24.52
C TRP A 73 21.52 -32.76 23.84
N GLY A 74 22.66 -32.80 24.54
CA GLY A 74 23.86 -33.53 24.11
C GLY A 74 24.46 -33.13 22.75
N CYS A 75 24.19 -31.93 22.25
CA CYS A 75 24.69 -31.47 20.94
C CYS A 75 26.11 -30.90 21.07
N THR A 76 27.14 -31.73 20.87
CA THR A 76 28.57 -31.37 20.84
C THR A 76 29.09 -31.09 19.41
N GLY A 77 28.25 -30.52 18.54
CA GLY A 77 28.66 -30.05 17.21
C GLY A 77 29.17 -28.61 17.26
N GLY A 78 30.42 -28.36 16.89
CA GLY A 78 31.05 -27.03 16.96
C GLY A 78 30.23 -25.91 16.30
N CYS A 79 30.18 -24.75 16.96
CA CYS A 79 29.54 -23.54 16.44
C CYS A 79 30.35 -22.98 15.26
N ARG A 80 29.88 -23.19 14.04
CA ARG A 80 30.38 -22.45 12.87
C ARG A 80 29.64 -21.13 12.75
N ALA A 81 30.37 -20.04 12.50
CA ALA A 81 29.77 -18.77 12.13
C ALA A 81 29.02 -18.97 10.81
N HIS A 82 27.72 -18.69 10.80
CA HIS A 82 26.91 -18.74 9.60
C HIS A 82 26.58 -17.30 9.20
N PRO A 83 26.83 -16.92 7.94
CA PRO A 83 26.42 -15.61 7.47
C PRO A 83 24.90 -15.50 7.57
N MET A 84 24.41 -14.41 8.16
CA MET A 84 22.98 -14.14 8.33
C MET A 84 22.61 -12.85 7.60
N MET A 85 21.41 -12.80 7.04
CA MET A 85 20.82 -11.56 6.55
C MET A 85 19.90 -10.99 7.61
N VAL A 86 20.17 -9.76 8.05
CA VAL A 86 19.32 -9.03 8.97
C VAL A 86 18.60 -7.92 8.19
N PRO A 87 17.26 -7.95 8.14
CA PRO A 87 16.53 -6.90 7.47
C PRO A 87 16.59 -5.61 8.29
N ARG A 88 16.72 -4.49 7.61
CA ARG A 88 16.95 -3.14 8.14
C ARG A 88 16.01 -2.18 7.42
N CYS A 89 15.44 -1.22 8.13
CA CYS A 89 14.77 -0.11 7.46
C CYS A 89 15.78 0.66 6.60
N SER A 90 15.46 1.04 5.37
CA SER A 90 16.38 1.80 4.53
C SER A 90 16.65 3.20 5.10
N ARG A 91 15.60 3.83 5.64
CA ARG A 91 15.63 5.20 6.19
C ARG A 91 16.39 5.34 7.52
N ILE A 92 16.42 4.29 8.35
CA ILE A 92 17.11 4.31 9.65
C ILE A 92 17.90 3.01 9.82
N THR A 93 19.11 3.05 10.40
CA THR A 93 20.04 1.90 10.53
C THR A 93 19.59 0.81 11.51
N MET A 94 18.35 0.34 11.40
CA MET A 94 17.67 -0.40 12.46
C MET A 94 16.93 -1.60 11.92
N SER A 95 17.06 -2.71 12.65
CA SER A 95 16.35 -3.94 12.35
C SER A 95 14.88 -3.82 12.72
N PHE A 96 14.00 -4.34 11.87
CA PHE A 96 12.59 -4.48 12.18
C PHE A 96 12.26 -5.95 12.47
N SER A 97 11.07 -6.19 13.01
CA SER A 97 10.49 -7.52 13.14
C SER A 97 9.23 -7.59 12.30
N PRO A 98 8.97 -8.70 11.59
CA PRO A 98 7.62 -8.99 11.13
C PRO A 98 6.71 -9.06 12.36
N SER A 99 5.63 -8.29 12.37
CA SER A 99 4.59 -8.37 13.38
C SER A 99 3.24 -8.04 12.74
N PRO A 100 2.13 -8.57 13.27
CA PRO A 100 0.84 -7.97 12.98
C PRO A 100 0.86 -6.51 13.43
N ASP A 101 0.16 -5.65 12.70
CA ASP A 101 0.00 -4.25 13.11
C ASP A 101 -0.72 -4.18 14.46
N PRO A 102 -0.20 -3.46 15.47
CA PRO A 102 -0.95 -3.17 16.69
C PRO A 102 -2.28 -2.44 16.46
N SER A 103 -2.48 -1.78 15.30
CA SER A 103 -3.70 -1.03 14.98
C SER A 103 -4.82 -1.87 14.34
N GLY A 104 -4.54 -3.10 13.90
CA GLY A 104 -5.52 -4.03 13.31
C GLY A 104 -5.32 -4.26 11.81
N GLU A 105 -6.35 -3.98 11.00
CA GLU A 105 -6.37 -4.27 9.57
C GLU A 105 -5.75 -3.14 8.70
N ASP A 106 -4.62 -3.46 8.07
CA ASP A 106 -3.98 -2.60 7.07
C ASP A 106 -4.70 -2.62 5.72
N LEU A 107 -4.52 -1.53 4.95
CA LEU A 107 -4.99 -1.41 3.58
C LEU A 107 -3.94 -1.90 2.59
N PHE A 108 -4.34 -2.83 1.72
CA PHE A 108 -3.52 -3.40 0.66
C PHE A 108 -4.10 -3.08 -0.72
N ILE A 109 -3.21 -2.90 -1.69
CA ILE A 109 -3.55 -2.84 -3.11
C ILE A 109 -3.19 -4.16 -3.76
N ASN A 110 -4.14 -4.72 -4.52
CA ASN A 110 -3.90 -5.84 -5.42
C ASN A 110 -3.05 -5.37 -6.61
N CYS A 111 -1.74 -5.54 -6.47
CA CYS A 111 -0.77 -5.14 -7.48
C CYS A 111 -0.73 -6.12 -8.66
N LYS A 112 -1.23 -7.34 -8.52
CA LYS A 112 -1.14 -8.38 -9.57
C LYS A 112 -1.98 -8.01 -10.78
N GLU A 113 -3.19 -7.50 -10.56
CA GLU A 113 -4.05 -7.07 -11.66
C GLU A 113 -3.47 -5.86 -12.40
N LEU A 114 -2.97 -4.88 -11.64
CA LEU A 114 -2.30 -3.69 -12.18
C LEU A 114 -1.02 -4.05 -12.95
N ALA A 115 -0.23 -4.98 -12.42
CA ALA A 115 0.99 -5.46 -13.05
C ALA A 115 0.72 -6.19 -14.36
N ARG A 116 -0.35 -6.98 -14.44
CA ARG A 116 -0.77 -7.63 -15.68
C ARG A 116 -1.04 -6.61 -16.78
N GLU A 117 -1.77 -5.54 -16.48
CA GLU A 117 -2.05 -4.49 -17.47
C GLU A 117 -0.80 -3.71 -17.91
N ALA A 118 0.11 -3.46 -16.96
CA ALA A 118 1.37 -2.78 -17.22
C ALA A 118 2.32 -3.65 -18.08
N SER A 119 2.40 -4.95 -17.79
CA SER A 119 3.13 -5.93 -18.61
C SER A 119 2.55 -6.05 -20.02
N GLU A 120 1.21 -6.08 -20.14
CA GLU A 120 0.53 -6.11 -21.44
C GLU A 120 0.78 -4.85 -22.26
N ALA A 121 0.90 -3.68 -21.62
CA ALA A 121 1.23 -2.44 -22.33
C ALA A 121 2.63 -2.48 -22.98
N VAL A 122 3.58 -3.13 -22.32
CA VAL A 122 4.94 -3.32 -22.83
C VAL A 122 5.00 -4.44 -23.87
N HIS A 123 4.18 -5.49 -23.72
CA HIS A 123 4.08 -6.59 -24.68
C HIS A 123 3.43 -6.15 -26.00
N SER A 124 2.28 -5.45 -25.92
CA SER A 124 1.55 -4.90 -27.07
C SER A 124 2.26 -3.75 -27.79
N GLY A 125 3.41 -3.26 -27.27
CA GLY A 125 4.15 -2.15 -27.84
C GLY A 125 3.53 -0.76 -27.60
N ARG A 126 2.45 -0.66 -26.79
CA ARG A 126 1.87 0.62 -26.36
C ARG A 126 2.83 1.43 -25.49
N LEU A 127 3.70 0.74 -24.74
CA LEU A 127 4.77 1.33 -23.94
C LEU A 127 6.11 0.82 -24.44
N ALA A 128 6.93 1.73 -24.97
CA ALA A 128 8.30 1.43 -25.39
C ALA A 128 9.28 1.76 -24.26
N LEU A 129 10.06 0.76 -23.84
CA LEU A 129 11.13 0.93 -22.84
C LEU A 129 12.45 1.23 -23.54
N VAL A 130 13.09 2.34 -23.17
CA VAL A 130 14.37 2.78 -23.72
C VAL A 130 15.38 2.94 -22.58
N PRO A 131 16.53 2.25 -22.60
CA PRO A 131 16.94 1.21 -23.55
C PRO A 131 16.15 -0.13 -23.45
N ALA A 132 16.13 -0.90 -24.55
CA ALA A 132 15.34 -2.12 -24.67
C ALA A 132 15.69 -3.24 -23.66
N HIS A 133 16.91 -3.26 -23.12
CA HIS A 133 17.34 -4.28 -22.17
C HIS A 133 16.61 -4.19 -20.81
N HIS A 134 16.00 -3.05 -20.48
CA HIS A 134 15.19 -2.91 -19.26
C HIS A 134 13.92 -3.76 -19.27
N ARG A 135 13.50 -4.27 -20.44
CA ARG A 135 12.34 -5.17 -20.57
C ARG A 135 12.45 -6.40 -19.65
N LYS A 136 13.65 -6.98 -19.52
CA LYS A 136 13.86 -8.14 -18.64
C LYS A 136 13.66 -7.79 -17.16
N ALA A 137 14.22 -6.65 -16.74
CA ALA A 137 14.06 -6.17 -15.36
C ALA A 137 12.60 -5.81 -15.05
N TRP A 138 11.92 -5.17 -16.01
CA TRP A 138 10.49 -4.82 -15.92
C TRP A 138 9.62 -6.05 -15.67
N HIS A 139 9.75 -7.09 -16.50
CA HIS A 139 8.99 -8.33 -16.32
C HIS A 139 9.41 -9.06 -15.04
N GLY A 140 10.70 -9.17 -14.75
CA GLY A 140 11.17 -9.82 -13.53
C GLY A 140 10.59 -9.20 -12.23
N TRP A 141 10.33 -7.89 -12.23
CA TRP A 141 9.71 -7.21 -11.10
C TRP A 141 8.18 -7.38 -11.08
N LEU A 142 7.51 -7.18 -12.22
CA LEU A 142 6.04 -7.25 -12.30
C LEU A 142 5.47 -8.66 -12.21
N ASP A 143 6.20 -9.68 -12.68
CA ASP A 143 5.73 -11.07 -12.69
C ASP A 143 5.67 -11.65 -11.26
N ASN A 144 6.51 -11.15 -10.35
CA ASN A 144 6.60 -11.59 -8.95
C ASN A 144 6.10 -10.54 -7.95
N ILE A 145 5.24 -9.62 -8.39
CA ILE A 145 4.76 -8.54 -7.52
C ILE A 145 3.85 -9.09 -6.42
N THR A 146 4.07 -8.62 -5.21
CA THR A 146 3.22 -8.88 -4.04
C THR A 146 2.23 -7.75 -3.84
N ASP A 147 1.16 -8.03 -3.08
CA ASP A 147 0.18 -7.01 -2.73
C ASP A 147 0.84 -5.96 -1.82
N TRP A 148 0.57 -4.70 -2.11
CA TRP A 148 1.30 -3.60 -1.50
C TRP A 148 0.50 -3.02 -0.34
N CYS A 149 1.06 -3.05 0.87
CA CYS A 149 0.52 -2.30 2.00
C CYS A 149 0.70 -0.80 1.75
N VAL A 150 -0.41 -0.07 1.65
CA VAL A 150 -0.42 1.39 1.41
C VAL A 150 -0.64 2.21 2.67
N SER A 151 -1.06 1.58 3.77
CA SER A 151 -1.28 2.27 5.06
C SER A 151 0.04 2.58 5.76
N ARG A 152 0.16 3.78 6.32
CA ARG A 152 1.32 4.20 7.12
C ARG A 152 0.83 4.93 8.36
N GLN A 153 1.29 4.50 9.53
CA GLN A 153 1.06 5.13 10.83
C GLN A 153 2.01 6.32 11.05
N LEU A 154 2.13 7.19 10.05
CA LEU A 154 2.97 8.39 10.09
C LEU A 154 2.12 9.65 10.25
N TRP A 155 2.69 10.69 10.86
CA TRP A 155 2.02 11.99 11.02
C TRP A 155 2.07 12.85 9.75
N TRP A 156 2.98 12.55 8.82
CA TRP A 156 3.14 13.27 7.56
C TRP A 156 2.76 12.39 6.38
N GLY A 157 1.82 12.87 5.57
CA GLY A 157 1.34 12.19 4.38
C GLY A 157 -0.08 12.61 4.00
N HIS A 158 -0.62 12.00 2.96
CA HIS A 158 -2.02 12.20 2.59
C HIS A 158 -2.91 11.30 3.43
N ARG A 159 -3.83 11.85 4.21
CA ARG A 159 -4.78 11.03 4.98
C ARG A 159 -5.60 10.13 4.05
N ILE A 160 -5.78 8.89 4.47
CA ILE A 160 -6.54 7.91 3.71
C ILE A 160 -8.03 8.36 3.68
N PRO A 161 -8.66 8.45 2.49
CA PRO A 161 -10.05 8.87 2.36
C PRO A 161 -11.02 7.71 2.63
N VAL A 162 -10.77 6.94 3.69
CA VAL A 162 -11.62 5.83 4.16
C VAL A 162 -12.29 6.27 5.45
N TYR A 163 -13.57 5.93 5.57
CA TYR A 163 -14.40 6.26 6.71
C TYR A 163 -14.97 5.00 7.33
N ARG A 164 -14.85 4.88 8.65
CA ARG A 164 -15.59 3.93 9.48
C ARG A 164 -16.96 4.48 9.76
N VAL A 165 -17.99 3.80 9.29
CA VAL A 165 -19.39 4.11 9.56
C VAL A 165 -19.89 3.07 10.56
N THR A 166 -20.29 3.53 11.74
CA THR A 166 -20.88 2.67 12.77
C THR A 166 -22.38 2.90 12.81
N ALA A 167 -23.15 1.85 12.52
CA ALA A 167 -24.61 1.86 12.58
C ALA A 167 -25.13 1.66 14.02
N LEU A 168 -26.41 1.96 14.25
CA LEU A 168 -27.08 1.80 15.56
C LEU A 168 -27.08 0.35 16.06
N ASP A 169 -27.04 -0.61 15.15
CA ASP A 169 -26.97 -2.04 15.43
C ASP A 169 -25.54 -2.54 15.69
N GLN A 170 -24.59 -1.62 15.92
CA GLN A 170 -23.16 -1.90 16.11
C GLN A 170 -22.46 -2.54 14.91
N ARG A 171 -23.07 -2.57 13.72
CA ARG A 171 -22.34 -2.94 12.50
C ARG A 171 -21.39 -1.83 12.10
N GLU A 172 -20.14 -2.21 11.85
CA GLU A 172 -19.09 -1.32 11.35
C GLU A 172 -18.84 -1.61 9.88
N VAL A 173 -18.91 -0.56 9.07
CA VAL A 173 -18.67 -0.62 7.64
C VAL A 173 -17.59 0.38 7.28
N TRP A 174 -16.75 -0.01 6.33
CA TRP A 174 -15.69 0.83 5.79
C TRP A 174 -16.04 1.26 4.38
N VAL A 175 -15.98 2.56 4.11
CA VAL A 175 -16.27 3.14 2.79
C VAL A 175 -15.22 4.17 2.41
N ALA A 176 -14.80 4.16 1.14
CA ALA A 176 -13.94 5.21 0.59
C ALA A 176 -14.77 6.33 -0.05
N ALA A 177 -14.54 7.58 0.36
CA ALA A 177 -15.29 8.75 -0.09
C ALA A 177 -14.43 10.03 -0.07
N HIS A 178 -14.86 11.07 -0.77
CA HIS A 178 -14.16 12.37 -0.75
C HIS A 178 -14.57 13.26 0.42
N SER A 179 -15.74 13.00 0.99
CA SER A 179 -16.34 13.76 2.08
C SER A 179 -17.14 12.86 3.02
N LEU A 180 -17.41 13.36 4.24
CA LEU A 180 -18.24 12.66 5.23
C LEU A 180 -19.68 12.42 4.74
N GLU A 181 -20.25 13.37 3.99
CA GLU A 181 -21.60 13.25 3.42
C GLU A 181 -21.66 12.17 2.36
N GLU A 182 -20.66 12.13 1.47
CA GLU A 182 -20.56 11.07 0.47
C GLU A 182 -20.32 9.71 1.11
N ALA A 183 -19.56 9.62 2.20
CA ALA A 183 -19.38 8.38 2.95
C ALA A 183 -20.72 7.83 3.46
N ARG A 184 -21.58 8.69 4.01
CA ARG A 184 -22.93 8.31 4.47
C ARG A 184 -23.78 7.78 3.33
N ARG A 185 -23.79 8.48 2.19
CA ARG A 185 -24.53 8.05 0.99
C ARG A 185 -24.04 6.72 0.45
N LYS A 186 -22.71 6.53 0.36
CA LYS A 186 -22.12 5.26 -0.10
C LYS A 186 -22.43 4.10 0.86
N ALA A 187 -22.47 4.36 2.17
CA ALA A 187 -22.84 3.35 3.15
C ALA A 187 -24.31 2.92 3.01
N GLU A 188 -25.21 3.86 2.71
CA GLU A 188 -26.61 3.57 2.41
C GLU A 188 -26.77 2.77 1.11
N GLU A 189 -26.08 3.16 0.04
CA GLU A 189 -26.19 2.51 -1.26
C GLU A 189 -25.58 1.11 -1.29
N ARG A 190 -24.39 0.90 -0.70
CA ARG A 190 -23.68 -0.39 -0.77
C ARG A 190 -24.13 -1.40 0.27
N GLU A 191 -24.34 -0.95 1.50
CA GLU A 191 -24.58 -1.84 2.63
C GLU A 191 -26.02 -1.76 3.15
N GLY A 192 -26.86 -0.90 2.53
CA GLY A 192 -28.26 -0.76 2.90
C GLY A 192 -28.48 -0.19 4.29
N ILE A 193 -27.52 0.58 4.82
CA ILE A 193 -27.59 1.22 6.14
C ILE A 193 -28.25 2.60 5.97
N PRO A 194 -29.49 2.81 6.44
CA PRO A 194 -30.15 4.11 6.30
C PRO A 194 -29.32 5.21 6.98
N VAL A 195 -29.21 6.38 6.36
CA VAL A 195 -28.40 7.49 6.93
C VAL A 195 -28.83 7.86 8.36
N ALA A 196 -30.12 7.71 8.67
CA ALA A 196 -30.68 7.95 10.00
C ALA A 196 -30.22 6.95 11.06
N SER A 197 -29.73 5.77 10.65
CA SER A 197 -29.21 4.73 11.54
C SER A 197 -27.71 4.85 11.80
N ILE A 198 -27.04 5.86 11.24
CA ILE A 198 -25.61 6.07 11.43
C ILE A 198 -25.36 6.80 12.76
N THR A 199 -24.70 6.13 13.69
CA THR A 199 -24.34 6.69 15.00
C THR A 199 -23.10 7.56 14.92
N SER A 200 -22.06 7.07 14.26
CA SER A 200 -20.81 7.80 14.12
C SER A 200 -20.13 7.52 12.78
N VAL A 201 -19.43 8.54 12.27
CA VAL A 201 -18.58 8.44 11.08
C VAL A 201 -17.21 8.96 11.47
N ALA A 202 -16.20 8.10 11.44
CA ALA A 202 -14.83 8.44 11.77
C ALA A 202 -13.94 8.24 10.53
N GLN A 203 -13.11 9.23 10.21
CA GLN A 203 -12.10 9.04 9.16
C GLN A 203 -10.92 8.22 9.70
N GLU A 204 -10.33 7.40 8.83
CA GLU A 204 -9.09 6.70 9.12
C GLU A 204 -7.97 7.68 9.51
N GLN A 205 -7.19 7.33 10.53
CA GLN A 205 -6.11 8.19 11.04
C GLN A 205 -4.82 8.02 10.25
N ASP A 206 -4.64 6.87 9.61
CA ASP A 206 -3.47 6.54 8.83
C ASP A 206 -3.29 7.44 7.59
N VAL A 207 -2.04 7.54 7.16
CA VAL A 207 -1.65 8.25 5.95
C VAL A 207 -1.23 7.27 4.86
N LEU A 208 -1.42 7.69 3.61
CA LEU A 208 -0.98 6.95 2.43
C LEU A 208 0.54 6.99 2.30
N ASP A 209 1.08 5.90 1.80
CA ASP A 209 2.49 5.81 1.41
C ASP A 209 2.88 6.92 0.41
N THR A 210 4.09 7.44 0.56
CA THR A 210 4.65 8.50 -0.30
C THR A 210 4.86 8.00 -1.73
N TRP A 211 5.16 6.72 -1.92
CA TRP A 211 5.26 6.12 -3.25
C TRP A 211 3.92 6.13 -4.00
N PHE A 212 2.79 6.09 -3.28
CA PHE A 212 1.46 6.13 -3.87
C PHE A 212 1.17 7.48 -4.50
N SER A 213 1.45 8.57 -3.79
CA SER A 213 1.28 9.92 -4.35
C SER A 213 2.29 10.21 -5.45
N SER A 214 3.51 9.68 -5.34
CA SER A 214 4.57 9.83 -6.35
C SER A 214 4.22 9.14 -7.67
N ALA A 215 3.62 7.94 -7.62
CA ALA A 215 3.16 7.22 -8.80
C ALA A 215 2.10 8.01 -9.60
N LEU A 216 1.33 8.86 -8.93
CA LEU A 216 0.27 9.68 -9.54
C LEU A 216 0.78 11.02 -10.07
N PHE A 217 2.06 11.33 -9.91
CA PHE A 217 2.64 12.61 -10.31
C PHE A 217 2.41 12.96 -11.79
N PRO A 218 2.63 12.06 -12.78
CA PRO A 218 2.42 12.39 -14.19
C PRO A 218 0.97 12.80 -14.49
N PHE A 219 0.00 12.14 -13.86
CA PHE A 219 -1.42 12.45 -14.04
C PHE A 219 -1.81 13.76 -13.37
N ALA A 220 -1.34 13.97 -12.14
CA ALA A 220 -1.60 15.19 -11.39
C ALA A 220 -0.98 16.43 -12.07
N ALA A 221 0.23 16.29 -12.65
CA ALA A 221 0.89 17.34 -13.41
C ALA A 221 0.13 17.71 -14.69
N LEU A 222 -0.51 16.74 -15.34
CA LEU A 222 -1.37 16.94 -16.51
C LEU A 222 -2.81 17.40 -16.15
N GLY A 223 -3.07 17.73 -14.89
CA GLY A 223 -4.35 18.30 -14.46
C GLY A 223 -5.46 17.28 -14.17
N TRP A 224 -5.18 15.98 -14.18
CA TRP A 224 -6.13 14.96 -13.73
C TRP A 224 -6.33 15.03 -12.20
N PRO A 225 -7.55 14.87 -11.65
CA PRO A 225 -8.81 14.42 -12.26
C PRO A 225 -9.70 15.54 -12.83
N GLY A 226 -9.15 16.71 -13.09
CA GLY A 226 -9.83 17.84 -13.74
C GLY A 226 -9.68 19.14 -12.96
N THR A 227 -9.45 20.22 -13.69
CA THR A 227 -9.57 21.60 -13.19
C THR A 227 -11.06 21.94 -13.17
N GLN A 228 -11.70 21.93 -11.99
CA GLN A 228 -12.87 22.78 -11.86
C GLN A 228 -12.36 24.21 -11.74
N GLY A 229 -12.42 24.95 -12.85
CA GLY A 229 -12.12 26.38 -12.95
C GLY A 229 -10.68 26.70 -13.36
N GLN A 230 -10.34 26.58 -14.64
CA GLN A 230 -9.51 27.55 -15.36
C GLN A 230 -9.48 27.16 -16.85
N HIS A 231 -10.04 28.05 -17.69
CA HIS A 231 -9.79 28.06 -19.13
C HIS A 231 -8.28 28.22 -19.35
N ALA A 232 -7.59 27.13 -19.67
CA ALA A 232 -6.30 27.20 -20.34
C ALA A 232 -6.51 26.58 -21.72
N THR A 233 -6.73 27.45 -22.70
CA THR A 233 -6.70 27.13 -24.12
C THR A 233 -5.32 26.56 -24.45
N LEU A 234 -5.19 25.24 -24.40
CA LEU A 234 -4.13 24.51 -25.07
C LEU A 234 -4.79 23.49 -25.99
N THR A 235 -4.67 23.84 -27.26
CA THR A 235 -5.04 23.13 -28.48
C THR A 235 -5.23 21.61 -28.35
N SER A 236 -6.38 21.18 -28.85
CA SER A 236 -6.81 19.82 -29.15
C SER A 236 -5.68 18.83 -29.50
N ARG A 237 -5.45 17.84 -28.63
CA ARG A 237 -5.50 16.40 -28.92
C ARG A 237 -5.08 15.59 -27.69
N ALA A 238 -5.81 14.50 -27.45
CA ALA A 238 -5.59 13.44 -26.46
C ALA A 238 -6.23 13.64 -25.06
N SER A 239 -7.53 13.91 -25.04
CA SER A 239 -8.41 13.58 -23.91
C SER A 239 -8.80 12.09 -23.93
N THR A 240 -7.84 11.18 -23.76
CA THR A 240 -8.14 9.80 -23.34
C THR A 240 -6.90 9.16 -22.75
N PRO A 241 -6.95 8.63 -21.51
CA PRO A 241 -5.85 7.85 -20.97
C PRO A 241 -5.65 6.54 -21.76
N PRO A 242 -4.44 5.96 -21.73
CA PRO A 242 -4.13 4.74 -22.48
C PRO A 242 -5.01 3.55 -22.05
N PRO A 243 -5.18 2.53 -22.94
CA PRO A 243 -6.21 1.50 -22.83
C PRO A 243 -6.19 0.61 -21.57
N CYS A 244 -5.11 0.58 -20.79
CA CYS A 244 -5.06 -0.17 -19.53
C CYS A 244 -6.14 0.31 -18.55
N TRP A 245 -6.33 1.62 -18.41
CA TRP A 245 -7.31 2.18 -17.48
C TRP A 245 -8.78 2.12 -17.94
N ARG A 246 -9.09 1.60 -19.13
CA ARG A 246 -10.48 1.59 -19.64
C ARG A 246 -11.35 0.51 -19.01
N ARG A 247 -10.78 -0.62 -18.60
CA ARG A 247 -11.59 -1.77 -18.15
C ARG A 247 -12.18 -1.56 -16.77
N VAL A 248 -11.52 -0.78 -15.92
CA VAL A 248 -12.04 -0.33 -14.62
C VAL A 248 -13.09 0.78 -14.76
N MET A 249 -13.17 1.47 -15.91
CA MET A 249 -14.03 2.67 -16.09
C MET A 249 -15.30 2.48 -16.94
N THR A 250 -15.69 1.25 -17.30
CA THR A 250 -16.88 1.02 -18.15
C THR A 250 -17.99 0.13 -17.55
N SER A 251 -17.83 -0.48 -16.38
CA SER A 251 -18.87 -1.40 -15.85
C SER A 251 -20.06 -0.73 -15.15
N CYS A 252 -20.19 0.59 -15.17
CA CYS A 252 -21.27 1.31 -14.45
C CYS A 252 -22.25 2.07 -15.35
N SER A 253 -22.33 1.78 -16.66
CA SER A 253 -23.21 2.55 -17.57
C SER A 253 -23.97 1.76 -18.64
N SER A 254 -24.07 0.44 -18.55
CA SER A 254 -24.90 -0.35 -19.48
C SER A 254 -25.85 -1.26 -18.71
N GLY A 255 -26.95 -0.67 -18.26
CA GLY A 255 -27.98 -1.38 -17.50
C GLY A 255 -29.30 -0.64 -17.42
N TRP A 256 -29.66 0.20 -18.40
CA TRP A 256 -31.04 0.69 -18.60
C TRP A 256 -31.28 0.92 -20.11
N GLN A 257 -32.49 0.54 -20.54
CA GLN A 257 -32.94 0.12 -21.86
C GLN A 257 -33.04 1.22 -22.94
N GLU A 258 -32.93 0.78 -24.21
CA GLU A 258 -33.92 1.08 -25.26
C GLU A 258 -33.92 -0.11 -26.26
N GLY A 259 -35.07 -0.80 -26.38
CA GLY A 259 -35.27 -2.03 -27.15
C GLY A 259 -36.23 -2.98 -26.46
#